data_AF-A0ABD1FAT4-F1
#
_entry.id   AF-A0ABD1FAT4-F1
#
_cell.length_a   1.000
_cell.length_b   1.000
_cell.length_c   1.000
_cell.angle_alpha   90.00
_cell.angle_beta   90.00
_cell.angle_gamma   90.00
#
_symmetry.space_group_name_H-M   'P 1'
#
loop_
_entity.id
_entity.type
_entity.pdbx_description
1 polymer ?
#
loop_
_entity_poly.entity_id
_entity_poly.type
_entity_poly.pdbx_seq_one_letter_code
_entity_poly.pdbx_strand_id
1 'polypeptide(L)'
;MSWTNEQIVVLIESYKKHQCLYEVKNKNYHNKHIRNLALQEILQNVKKIRSHTSYAEIQKKFQGLRSTYAIERRTVLQSLRSGIGEDEVYKPGLWYYPKMDFLHDHMNIRKGISNFNVEPPTEGESNKTINLETLDDHVTEVINLKRIKLVQLKKMFNSIFDSQFSL
;
A
#
# COMPACT_ATOMS: atom_id res chain seq x y z
N MET A 1 -5.74 0.65 -21.28
CA MET A 1 -4.34 0.49 -21.75
C MET A 1 -3.54 -0.27 -20.71
N SER A 2 -2.91 -1.38 -21.08
CA SER A 2 -2.05 -2.16 -20.18
C SER A 2 -0.66 -1.50 -20.04
N TRP A 3 0.00 -1.70 -18.91
CA TRP A 3 1.37 -1.24 -18.67
C TRP A 3 2.36 -2.33 -19.05
N THR A 4 3.39 -2.00 -19.82
CA THR A 4 4.46 -2.94 -20.16
C THR A 4 5.42 -3.14 -18.98
N ASN A 5 6.20 -4.22 -18.99
CA ASN A 5 7.21 -4.48 -17.95
C ASN A 5 8.24 -3.35 -17.87
N GLU A 6 8.71 -2.85 -19.02
CA GLU A 6 9.63 -1.71 -19.07
C GLU A 6 9.04 -0.46 -18.41
N GLN A 7 7.76 -0.16 -18.68
CA GLN A 7 7.06 0.96 -18.06
C GLN A 7 6.92 0.80 -16.55
N ILE A 8 6.65 -0.43 -16.09
CA ILE A 8 6.59 -0.75 -14.67
C ILE A 8 7.97 -0.58 -14.01
N VAL A 9 9.04 -1.02 -14.66
CA VAL A 9 10.42 -0.86 -14.15
C VAL A 9 10.74 0.63 -14.00
N VAL A 10 10.56 1.45 -15.03
CA VAL A 10 10.84 2.89 -14.96
C VAL A 10 10.01 3.59 -13.88
N LEU A 11 8.75 3.18 -13.72
CA LEU A 11 7.88 3.70 -12.66
C LEU A 11 8.40 3.34 -11.26
N ILE A 12 8.81 2.09 -11.04
CA ILE A 12 9.34 1.61 -9.75
C ILE A 12 10.68 2.29 -9.43
N GLU A 13 11.60 2.36 -10.40
CA GLU A 13 12.92 2.98 -10.20
C GLU A 13 12.80 4.48 -9.91
N SER A 14 11.87 5.17 -10.58
CA SER A 14 11.60 6.58 -10.28
C SER A 14 10.99 6.72 -8.89
N TYR A 15 10.05 5.85 -8.51
CA TYR A 15 9.42 5.87 -7.19
C TYR A 15 10.42 5.64 -6.05
N LYS A 16 11.34 4.69 -6.22
CA LYS A 16 12.39 4.35 -5.23
C LYS A 16 13.23 5.57 -4.83
N LYS A 17 13.52 6.47 -5.77
CA LYS A 17 14.31 7.70 -5.55
C LYS A 17 13.61 8.73 -4.65
N HIS A 18 12.29 8.64 -4.49
CA HIS A 18 11.50 9.65 -3.77
C HIS A 18 10.92 9.11 -2.45
N GLN A 19 11.80 8.96 -1.45
CA GLN A 19 11.43 8.52 -0.08
C GLN A 19 10.25 9.29 0.52
N CYS A 20 10.13 10.59 0.21
CA CYS A 20 9.02 11.43 0.66
C CYS A 20 7.63 10.91 0.27
N LEU A 21 7.53 9.97 -0.68
CA LEU A 21 6.27 9.38 -1.12
C LEU A 21 5.87 8.11 -0.35
N TYR A 22 6.81 7.40 0.29
CA TYR A 22 6.55 6.09 0.91
C TYR A 22 7.05 5.94 2.34
N GLU A 23 8.11 6.66 2.73
CA GLU A 23 8.71 6.52 4.05
C GLU A 23 8.05 7.49 5.03
N VAL A 24 7.20 6.97 5.92
CA VAL A 24 6.46 7.79 6.91
C VAL A 24 7.39 8.55 7.87
N LYS A 25 8.56 7.98 8.17
CA LYS A 25 9.57 8.57 9.05
C LYS A 25 10.34 9.72 8.39
N ASN A 26 10.23 9.88 7.07
CA ASN A 26 10.94 10.92 6.34
C ASN A 26 10.37 12.30 6.71
N LYS A 27 11.24 13.27 7.01
CA LYS A 27 10.84 14.65 7.33
C LYS A 27 9.94 15.29 6.26
N ASN A 28 10.12 14.90 5.00
CA ASN A 28 9.38 15.43 3.86
C ASN A 28 8.10 14.65 3.56
N TYR A 29 7.80 13.57 4.30
CA TYR A 29 6.64 12.72 4.05
C TYR A 29 5.30 13.47 4.12
N HIS A 30 5.19 14.50 4.97
CA HIS A 30 4.00 15.35 5.08
C HIS A 30 4.11 16.66 4.29
N ASN A 31 5.25 16.95 3.66
CA ASN A 31 5.43 18.15 2.87
C ASN A 31 4.75 18.01 1.51
N LYS A 32 3.55 18.56 1.39
CA LYS A 32 2.73 18.51 0.16
C LYS A 32 3.47 19.02 -1.07
N HIS A 33 4.27 20.09 -0.93
CA HIS A 33 5.00 20.68 -2.04
C HIS A 33 6.06 19.71 -2.57
N ILE A 34 6.91 19.18 -1.69
CA ILE A 34 7.97 18.23 -2.07
C ILE A 34 7.40 16.95 -2.68
N ARG A 35 6.30 16.42 -2.12
CA ARG A 35 5.62 15.25 -2.70
C ARG A 35 5.09 15.51 -4.10
N ASN A 36 4.52 16.70 -4.34
CA ASN A 36 4.02 17.07 -5.66
C ASN A 36 5.16 17.20 -6.66
N LEU A 37 6.28 17.81 -6.29
CA LEU A 37 7.49 17.89 -7.13
C LEU A 37 8.00 16.49 -7.48
N ALA A 38 8.11 15.60 -6.51
CA ALA A 38 8.51 14.21 -6.74
C ALA A 38 7.57 13.49 -7.72
N LEU A 39 6.25 13.63 -7.56
CA LEU A 39 5.29 13.01 -8.48
C LEU A 39 5.32 13.63 -9.88
N GLN A 40 5.62 14.93 -10.00
CA GLN A 40 5.84 15.57 -11.29
C GLN A 40 7.09 15.03 -11.98
N GLU A 41 8.19 14.84 -11.26
CA GLU A 41 9.42 14.26 -11.80
C GLU A 41 9.19 12.83 -12.31
N ILE A 42 8.52 11.98 -11.51
CA ILE A 42 8.11 10.63 -11.92
C ILE A 42 7.27 10.70 -13.20
N LEU A 43 6.30 11.61 -13.27
CA LEU A 43 5.46 11.78 -14.45
C LEU A 43 6.27 12.14 -15.69
N GLN A 44 7.25 13.05 -15.58
CA GLN A 44 8.12 13.40 -16.70
C GLN A 44 8.96 12.21 -17.16
N ASN A 45 9.48 11.41 -16.23
CA ASN A 45 10.26 10.22 -16.57
C ASN A 45 9.41 9.15 -17.26
N VAL A 46 8.19 8.90 -16.79
CA VAL A 46 7.26 7.95 -17.42
C VAL A 46 6.79 8.46 -18.79
N LYS A 47 6.60 9.77 -18.97
CA LYS A 47 6.19 10.35 -20.26
C LYS A 47 7.19 10.11 -21.38
N LYS A 48 8.48 9.92 -21.08
CA LYS A 48 9.51 9.57 -22.07
C LYS A 48 9.24 8.23 -22.78
N ILE A 49 8.58 7.30 -22.09
CA ILE A 49 8.24 5.95 -22.60
C ILE A 49 6.74 5.74 -22.79
N ARG A 50 5.90 6.62 -22.23
CA ARG A 50 4.44 6.56 -22.27
C ARG A 50 3.86 7.98 -22.31
N SER A 51 3.84 8.56 -23.51
CA SER A 51 3.53 9.97 -23.79
C SER A 51 2.24 10.51 -23.15
N HIS A 52 1.14 9.75 -23.20
CA HIS A 52 -0.18 10.19 -22.73
C HIS A 52 -0.47 9.88 -21.25
N THR A 53 0.56 9.63 -20.44
CA THR A 53 0.37 9.31 -19.03
C THR A 53 -0.12 10.53 -18.24
N SER A 54 -1.16 10.32 -17.43
CA SER A 54 -1.69 11.29 -16.49
C SER A 54 -1.22 11.02 -15.04
N TYR A 55 -1.34 12.03 -14.19
CA TYR A 55 -1.05 11.91 -12.76
C TYR A 55 -1.95 10.86 -12.08
N ALA A 56 -3.23 10.82 -12.44
CA ALA A 56 -4.20 9.87 -11.90
C ALA A 56 -3.83 8.42 -12.25
N GLU A 57 -3.36 8.16 -13.48
CA GLU A 57 -2.87 6.83 -13.88
C GLU A 57 -1.65 6.39 -13.07
N ILE A 58 -0.71 7.29 -12.80
CA ILE A 58 0.47 6.99 -11.97
C ILE A 58 0.05 6.63 -10.55
N GLN A 59 -0.82 7.43 -9.93
CA GLN A 59 -1.31 7.15 -8.59
C GLN A 59 -2.07 5.83 -8.51
N LYS A 60 -2.97 5.57 -9.49
CA LYS A 60 -3.70 4.31 -9.59
C LYS A 60 -2.74 3.13 -9.76
N LYS A 61 -1.70 3.28 -10.58
CA LYS A 61 -0.72 2.22 -10.80
C LYS A 61 0.14 1.97 -9.57
N PHE A 62 0.56 3.01 -8.86
CA PHE A 62 1.26 2.85 -7.58
C PHE A 62 0.43 2.12 -6.55
N GLN A 63 -0.85 2.49 -6.41
CA GLN A 63 -1.73 1.81 -5.48
C GLN A 63 -1.83 0.32 -5.81
N GLY A 64 -2.05 -0.04 -7.09
CA GLY A 64 -2.09 -1.43 -7.52
C GLY A 64 -0.80 -2.20 -7.23
N LEU A 65 0.36 -1.64 -7.61
CA LEU A 65 1.66 -2.26 -7.38
C LEU A 65 1.92 -2.48 -5.87
N ARG A 66 1.60 -1.50 -5.03
CA ARG A 66 1.75 -1.60 -3.57
C ARG A 66 0.83 -2.65 -2.97
N SER A 67 -0.42 -2.74 -3.43
CA SER A 67 -1.36 -3.77 -2.98
C SER A 67 -0.88 -5.17 -3.32
N THR A 68 -0.52 -5.42 -4.58
CA THR A 68 0.01 -6.73 -5.02
C THR A 68 1.27 -7.09 -4.26
N TYR A 69 2.19 -6.15 -4.11
CA TYR A 69 3.42 -6.35 -3.35
C TYR A 69 3.17 -6.66 -1.86
N ALA A 70 2.20 -5.98 -1.23
CA ALA A 70 1.84 -6.24 0.17
C ALA A 70 1.26 -7.65 0.38
N ILE A 71 0.47 -8.13 -0.59
CA ILE A 71 -0.08 -9.49 -0.57
C ILE A 71 1.07 -10.49 -0.69
N GLU A 72 1.93 -10.33 -1.70
CA GLU A 72 3.07 -11.22 -1.92
C GLU A 72 3.98 -11.29 -0.68
N ARG A 73 4.30 -10.11 -0.09
CA ARG A 73 5.12 -10.04 1.12
C ARG A 73 4.45 -10.70 2.31
N ARG A 74 3.12 -10.62 2.43
CA ARG A 74 2.39 -11.32 3.50
C ARG A 74 2.54 -12.83 3.35
N THR A 75 2.43 -13.36 2.13
CA THR A 75 2.61 -14.80 1.85
C THR A 75 4.01 -15.27 2.24
N VAL A 76 5.05 -14.52 1.87
CA VAL A 76 6.44 -14.80 2.30
C VAL A 76 6.58 -14.77 3.83
N LEU A 77 6.00 -13.77 4.49
CA LEU A 77 6.07 -13.67 5.95
C LEU A 77 5.26 -14.76 6.67
N GLN A 78 4.23 -15.32 6.03
CA GLN A 78 3.45 -16.42 6.57
C GLN A 78 4.20 -17.75 6.47
N SER A 79 4.84 -18.04 5.33
CA SER A 79 5.64 -19.27 5.18
C SER A 79 6.79 -19.33 6.20
N LEU A 80 7.44 -18.20 6.47
CA LEU A 80 8.51 -18.10 7.47
C LEU A 80 8.03 -18.37 8.92
N ARG A 81 6.76 -18.15 9.23
CA ARG A 81 6.23 -18.33 10.60
C ARG A 81 5.83 -19.76 10.93
N SER A 82 5.54 -20.57 9.91
CA SER A 82 5.00 -21.91 10.11
C SER A 82 6.05 -22.95 10.53
N GLY A 83 7.26 -22.54 10.93
CA GLY A 83 8.32 -23.46 11.38
C GLY A 83 8.86 -24.36 10.28
N ILE A 84 8.61 -23.98 9.03
CA ILE A 84 8.95 -24.69 7.81
C ILE A 84 10.48 -24.61 7.60
N GLY A 85 11.12 -25.71 7.21
CA GLY A 85 12.55 -25.74 6.87
C GLY A 85 12.89 -24.75 5.74
N GLU A 86 14.13 -24.29 5.66
CA GLU A 86 14.56 -23.24 4.70
C GLU A 86 14.19 -23.56 3.24
N ASP A 87 14.10 -24.85 2.89
CA ASP A 87 13.73 -25.34 1.57
C ASP A 87 12.24 -25.20 1.21
N GLU A 88 11.34 -25.05 2.18
CA GLU A 88 9.90 -24.89 1.94
C GLU A 88 9.38 -23.45 2.18
N VAL A 89 10.30 -22.48 2.33
CA VAL A 89 9.94 -21.06 2.35
C VAL A 89 9.42 -20.62 0.98
N TYR A 90 8.19 -20.12 0.96
CA TYR A 90 7.56 -19.55 -0.23
C TYR A 90 8.47 -18.53 -0.95
N LYS A 91 8.75 -18.79 -2.23
CA LYS A 91 9.49 -17.90 -3.13
C LYS A 91 8.50 -17.06 -3.95
N PRO A 92 8.57 -15.71 -3.88
CA PRO A 92 7.69 -14.83 -4.65
C PRO A 92 7.69 -15.14 -6.15
N GLY A 93 6.51 -15.35 -6.73
CA GLY A 93 6.33 -15.49 -8.18
C GLY A 93 6.22 -14.13 -8.89
N LEU A 94 6.02 -13.06 -8.13
CA LEU A 94 5.87 -11.71 -8.66
C LEU A 94 7.19 -11.16 -9.22
N TRP A 95 7.31 -11.05 -10.54
CA TRP A 95 8.57 -10.72 -11.23
C TRP A 95 9.23 -9.40 -10.78
N TYR A 96 8.44 -8.40 -10.40
CA TYR A 96 8.96 -7.11 -9.93
C TYR A 96 9.15 -7.05 -8.40
N TYR A 97 8.90 -8.15 -7.68
CA TYR A 97 9.01 -8.20 -6.23
C TYR A 97 10.40 -7.76 -5.73
N PRO A 98 11.53 -8.24 -6.29
CA PRO A 98 12.86 -7.78 -5.85
C PRO A 98 13.08 -6.28 -6.08
N LYS A 99 12.40 -5.67 -7.05
CA LYS A 99 12.54 -4.25 -7.37
C LYS A 99 11.81 -3.33 -6.38
N MET A 100 10.86 -3.88 -5.62
CA MET A 100 10.06 -3.15 -4.64
C MET A 100 10.48 -3.42 -3.18
N ASP A 101 11.61 -4.10 -2.98
CA ASP A 101 12.22 -4.42 -1.68
C ASP A 101 12.40 -3.20 -0.77
N PHE A 102 12.65 -2.01 -1.33
CA PHE A 102 12.75 -0.75 -0.59
C PHE A 102 11.49 -0.39 0.20
N LEU A 103 10.35 -1.03 -0.09
CA LEU A 103 9.11 -0.83 0.68
C LEU A 103 9.03 -1.74 1.92
N HIS A 104 9.94 -2.70 2.10
CA HIS A 104 9.87 -3.72 3.13
C HIS A 104 9.59 -3.15 4.53
N ASP A 105 10.29 -2.09 4.90
CA ASP A 105 10.25 -1.49 6.25
C ASP A 105 9.27 -0.32 6.36
N HIS A 106 8.62 0.03 5.25
CA HIS A 106 7.72 1.18 5.15
C HIS A 106 6.26 0.78 4.88
N MET A 107 6.00 -0.53 4.75
CA MET A 107 4.67 -1.09 4.59
C MET A 107 4.16 -1.64 5.91
N ASN A 108 3.07 -1.09 6.42
CA ASN A 108 2.38 -1.64 7.59
C ASN A 108 1.61 -2.90 7.19
N ILE A 109 2.30 -4.04 7.15
CA ILE A 109 1.69 -5.34 6.91
C ILE A 109 1.22 -5.88 8.26
N ARG A 110 -0.08 -5.73 8.55
CA ARG A 110 -0.68 -6.27 9.77
C ARG A 110 -0.45 -7.78 9.81
N LYS A 111 0.06 -8.29 10.94
CA LYS A 111 0.10 -9.73 11.22
C LYS A 111 -1.35 -10.23 11.21
N GLY A 112 -1.70 -11.13 10.30
CA GLY A 112 -3.02 -11.76 10.31
C GLY A 112 -3.22 -12.44 11.67
N ILE A 113 -4.35 -12.16 12.32
CA ILE A 113 -4.80 -12.94 13.48
C ILE A 113 -5.38 -14.22 12.87
N SER A 114 -4.74 -15.36 13.13
CA SER A 114 -5.32 -16.66 12.82
C SER A 114 -6.53 -16.88 13.73
N ASN A 115 -7.73 -16.95 13.17
CA ASN A 115 -8.93 -17.38 13.90
C ASN A 115 -8.93 -18.91 14.12
N PHE A 116 -7.82 -19.46 14.63
CA PHE A 116 -7.75 -20.85 15.07
C PHE A 116 -8.15 -20.92 16.54
N ASN A 117 -9.45 -20.93 16.77
CA ASN A 117 -10.05 -21.61 17.92
C ASN A 117 -11.52 -21.86 17.60
N VAL A 118 -11.77 -22.95 16.89
CA VAL A 118 -13.09 -23.57 16.80
C VAL A 118 -12.88 -25.00 17.28
N GLU A 119 -13.31 -25.27 18.51
CA GLU A 119 -13.44 -26.62 19.03
C GLU A 119 -14.50 -27.41 18.22
N PRO A 120 -14.37 -28.74 18.11
CA PRO A 120 -15.04 -29.51 17.07
C PRO A 120 -16.51 -29.76 17.43
N PRO A 121 -17.39 -29.80 16.42
CA PRO A 121 -18.20 -31.00 16.31
C PRO A 121 -18.33 -31.51 14.87
N THR A 122 -17.90 -32.77 14.71
CA THR A 122 -18.48 -33.86 13.90
C THR A 122 -18.83 -33.65 12.42
N GLU A 123 -18.04 -34.36 11.60
CA GLU A 123 -18.38 -35.13 10.38
C GLU A 123 -19.31 -34.54 9.31
N GLY A 124 -18.79 -34.46 8.08
CA GLY A 124 -19.58 -34.43 6.84
C GLY A 124 -19.22 -33.30 5.88
N GLU A 125 -18.45 -33.61 4.85
CA GLU A 125 -17.96 -32.73 3.78
C GLU A 125 -19.06 -31.96 3.02
N SER A 126 -18.81 -30.68 2.70
CA SER A 126 -18.46 -30.24 1.34
C SER A 126 -18.66 -28.72 1.15
N ASN A 127 -17.55 -28.05 0.84
CA ASN A 127 -17.41 -26.81 0.06
C ASN A 127 -18.15 -25.54 0.52
N LYS A 128 -17.41 -24.63 1.18
CA LYS A 128 -17.65 -23.19 1.05
C LYS A 128 -16.34 -22.44 0.79
N THR A 129 -16.18 -22.10 -0.49
CA THR A 129 -15.18 -21.19 -1.05
C THR A 129 -15.09 -19.93 -0.21
N ILE A 130 -13.91 -19.62 0.34
CA ILE A 130 -13.70 -18.37 1.06
C ILE A 130 -13.65 -17.27 -0.01
N ASN A 131 -14.72 -16.48 -0.08
CA ASN A 131 -14.87 -15.42 -1.06
C ASN A 131 -13.89 -14.28 -0.75
N LEU A 132 -12.93 -14.06 -1.65
CA LEU A 132 -11.84 -13.08 -1.54
C LEU A 132 -12.30 -11.63 -1.81
N GLU A 133 -13.59 -11.42 -2.07
CA GLU A 133 -14.16 -10.12 -2.45
C GLU A 133 -14.56 -9.20 -1.27
N THR A 134 -14.50 -9.66 -0.01
CA THR A 134 -15.04 -8.88 1.12
C THR A 134 -14.01 -8.11 1.96
N LEU A 135 -12.74 -8.06 1.56
CA LEU A 135 -11.68 -7.36 2.30
C LEU A 135 -11.31 -5.97 1.77
N ASP A 136 -11.94 -5.50 0.69
CA ASP A 136 -11.64 -4.20 0.08
C ASP A 136 -12.51 -3.05 0.61
N ASP A 137 -13.73 -3.30 1.08
CA ASP A 137 -14.63 -2.23 1.54
C ASP A 137 -14.29 -1.76 2.96
N HIS A 138 -14.06 -2.69 3.89
CA HIS A 138 -13.84 -2.31 5.29
C HIS A 138 -12.46 -1.63 5.51
N VAL A 139 -11.45 -1.99 4.71
CA VAL A 139 -10.11 -1.37 4.81
C VAL A 139 -10.13 0.04 4.22
N THR A 140 -10.80 0.22 3.07
CA THR A 140 -10.96 1.52 2.43
C THR A 140 -11.84 2.44 3.28
N GLU A 141 -12.91 1.90 3.87
CA GLU A 141 -13.78 2.61 4.80
C GLU A 141 -13.04 3.04 6.07
N VAL A 142 -12.24 2.16 6.69
CA VAL A 142 -11.44 2.53 7.88
C VAL A 142 -10.39 3.60 7.57
N ILE A 143 -9.77 3.56 6.39
CA ILE A 143 -8.82 4.60 5.96
C ILE A 143 -9.54 5.93 5.69
N ASN A 144 -10.71 5.89 5.05
CA ASN A 144 -11.51 7.08 4.80
C ASN A 144 -12.09 7.66 6.09
N LEU A 145 -12.57 6.82 7.03
CA LEU A 145 -13.06 7.24 8.35
C LEU A 145 -11.94 7.89 9.17
N LYS A 146 -10.72 7.35 9.16
CA LYS A 146 -9.56 7.99 9.81
C LYS A 146 -9.22 9.34 9.18
N ARG A 147 -9.30 9.46 7.85
CA ARG A 147 -9.10 10.74 7.15
C ARG A 147 -10.19 11.76 7.47
N ILE A 148 -11.46 11.36 7.49
CA ILE A 148 -12.60 12.23 7.81
C ILE A 148 -12.51 12.72 9.25
N LYS A 149 -12.25 11.82 10.22
CA LYS A 149 -12.07 12.19 11.63
C LYS A 149 -10.89 13.15 11.82
N LEU A 150 -9.76 12.95 11.14
CA LEU A 150 -8.63 13.86 11.20
C LEU A 150 -8.95 15.25 10.61
N VAL A 151 -9.70 15.31 9.50
CA VAL A 151 -10.13 16.57 8.89
C VAL A 151 -11.11 17.33 9.81
N GLN A 152 -12.06 16.62 10.44
CA GLN A 152 -12.99 17.21 11.40
C GLN A 152 -12.27 17.70 12.66
N LEU A 153 -11.33 16.92 13.21
CA LEU A 153 -10.53 17.32 14.37
C LEU A 153 -9.70 18.58 14.07
N LYS A 154 -9.11 18.65 12.87
CA LYS A 154 -8.32 19.81 12.44
C LYS A 154 -9.18 21.06 12.20
N LYS A 155 -10.40 20.89 11.69
CA LYS A 155 -11.38 21.99 11.57
C LYS A 155 -11.83 22.50 12.93
N MET A 156 -12.13 21.61 13.88
CA MET A 156 -12.52 21.99 15.24
C MET A 156 -11.37 22.72 15.95
N PHE A 157 -10.14 22.24 15.82
CA PHE A 157 -8.97 22.90 16.42
C PHE A 157 -8.75 24.31 15.86
N ASN A 158 -8.85 24.49 14.54
CA ASN A 158 -8.70 25.81 13.91
C ASN A 158 -9.84 26.77 14.31
N SER A 159 -11.08 26.29 14.40
CA SER A 159 -12.22 27.11 14.83
C SER A 159 -12.14 27.57 16.29
N ILE A 160 -11.51 26.78 17.16
CA ILE A 160 -11.25 27.14 18.57
C ILE A 160 -10.09 28.14 18.66
N PHE A 161 -9.10 28.01 17.77
CA PHE A 161 -7.98 28.93 17.71
C PHE A 161 -8.39 30.33 17.19
N ASP A 162 -9.22 30.37 16.15
CA ASP A 162 -9.72 31.64 15.58
C ASP A 162 -10.70 32.38 16.53
N SER A 163 -11.40 31.66 17.42
CA SER A 163 -12.30 32.27 18.41
C SER A 163 -11.61 32.78 19.67
N GLN A 164 -10.38 32.33 19.95
CA GLN A 164 -9.56 32.76 21.10
C GLN A 164 -8.63 33.94 20.77
N PHE A 165 -8.48 34.30 19.49
CA PHE A 165 -7.56 35.36 19.03
C PHE A 165 -8.22 36.49 18.23
N SER A 166 -9.56 36.54 18.20
CA SER A 166 -10.32 37.67 17.65
C SER A 166 -10.68 38.68 18.75
N LEU A 167 -9.70 39.49 19.16
CA LEU A 167 -9.87 40.79 19.80
C LEU A 167 -8.95 41.80 19.13
#